data_AF-A0A4R6EJQ5-F1
#
_entry.id   AF-A0A4R6EJQ5-F1
#
_cell.length_a   1.000
_cell.length_b   1.000
_cell.length_c   1.000
_cell.angle_alpha   90.00
_cell.angle_beta   90.00
_cell.angle_gamma   90.00
#
_symmetry.space_group_name_H-M   'P 1'
#
loop_
_entity.id
_entity.type
_entity.pdbx_description
1 polymer ?
#
loop_
_entity_poly.entity_id
_entity_poly.type
_entity_poly.pdbx_seq_one_letter_code
_entity_poly.pdbx_strand_id
1 'polypeptide(L)'
;MALPRTRSLVWLAIAVQASASAQVPVKPGKWELTGAFQGLPFGGSDERVRTACISESALGSIPEKALMDAAPQPTDDVSKPRPKCEYSNVRRDGAQSSWMLACEGPTMSGSGKATATPEQLTLSESFDLKMPFGSRSIQHTVRARRLGDCS
;
A
#
# COMPACT_ATOMS: atom_id res chain seq x y z
N MET A 1 -34.21 -50.75 42.69
CA MET A 1 -34.98 -50.09 41.61
C MET A 1 -34.27 -48.81 41.20
N ALA A 2 -34.07 -48.65 39.89
CA ALA A 2 -33.78 -47.47 39.05
C ALA A 2 -33.12 -46.17 39.62
N LEU A 3 -32.01 -45.78 38.97
CA LEU A 3 -31.44 -44.41 38.85
C LEU A 3 -32.32 -43.54 37.91
N PRO A 4 -32.33 -42.19 38.01
CA PRO A 4 -31.37 -41.33 37.27
C PRO A 4 -30.92 -40.08 38.07
N ARG A 5 -29.67 -39.61 38.05
CA ARG A 5 -28.85 -39.09 36.94
C ARG A 5 -29.37 -37.74 36.41
N THR A 6 -28.80 -36.64 36.92
CA THR A 6 -28.87 -35.33 36.24
C THR A 6 -27.50 -34.68 36.26
N ARG A 7 -26.81 -34.83 35.12
CA ARG A 7 -25.58 -34.13 34.75
C ARG A 7 -25.96 -32.71 34.33
N SER A 8 -25.58 -31.70 35.11
CA SER A 8 -25.55 -30.32 34.59
C SER A 8 -24.22 -30.09 33.89
N LEU A 9 -24.27 -30.20 32.56
CA LEU A 9 -23.23 -29.78 31.63
C LEU A 9 -23.06 -28.26 31.73
N VAL A 10 -21.99 -27.82 32.39
CA VAL A 10 -21.52 -26.43 32.33
C VAL A 10 -20.93 -26.22 30.94
N TRP A 11 -21.68 -25.53 30.09
CA TRP A 11 -21.23 -25.03 28.79
C TRP A 11 -20.09 -24.03 29.02
N LEU A 12 -18.86 -24.43 28.73
CA LEU A 12 -17.72 -23.51 28.65
C LEU A 12 -17.87 -22.67 27.38
N ALA A 13 -18.05 -21.37 27.61
CA ALA A 13 -18.19 -20.33 26.61
C ALA A 13 -17.05 -20.39 25.57
N ILE A 14 -17.44 -20.45 24.30
CA ILE A 14 -16.55 -20.25 23.17
C ILE A 14 -16.14 -18.78 23.21
N ALA A 15 -14.94 -18.49 23.72
CA ALA A 15 -14.30 -17.21 23.53
C ALA A 15 -13.88 -17.12 22.05
N VAL A 16 -14.80 -16.68 21.19
CA VAL A 16 -14.46 -16.17 19.86
C VAL A 16 -13.68 -14.88 20.12
N GLN A 17 -12.37 -14.99 20.30
CA GLN A 17 -11.48 -13.85 20.11
C GLN A 17 -11.57 -13.49 18.63
N ALA A 18 -12.49 -12.58 18.33
CA ALA A 18 -12.42 -11.82 17.10
C ALA A 18 -11.03 -11.18 17.11
N SER A 19 -10.12 -11.74 16.32
CA SER A 19 -8.93 -11.04 15.89
C SER A 19 -9.43 -9.87 15.06
N ALA A 20 -9.85 -8.80 15.75
CA ALA A 20 -10.01 -7.48 15.18
C ALA A 20 -8.64 -7.14 14.63
N SER A 21 -8.47 -7.43 13.35
CA SER A 21 -7.21 -7.32 12.64
C SER A 21 -6.73 -5.90 12.90
N ALA A 22 -5.55 -5.79 13.50
CA ALA A 22 -4.86 -4.52 13.69
C ALA A 22 -4.47 -3.98 12.30
N GLN A 23 -5.45 -3.56 11.51
CA GLN A 23 -5.21 -2.79 10.31
C GLN A 23 -4.69 -1.46 10.82
N VAL A 24 -3.39 -1.23 10.69
CA VAL A 24 -2.83 0.09 10.99
C VAL A 24 -3.43 1.05 9.96
N PRO A 25 -4.40 1.90 10.33
CA PRO A 25 -5.06 2.76 9.36
C PRO A 25 -4.09 3.92 9.10
N VAL A 26 -3.68 4.09 7.85
CA VAL A 26 -3.03 5.32 7.41
C VAL A 26 -3.97 6.49 7.70
N LYS A 27 -3.48 7.52 8.38
CA LYS A 27 -4.31 8.69 8.73
C LYS A 27 -4.37 9.71 7.60
N PRO A 28 -5.52 10.35 7.38
CA PRO A 28 -5.59 11.52 6.51
C PRO A 28 -4.74 12.66 7.07
N GLY A 29 -4.31 13.58 6.20
CA GLY A 29 -3.54 14.75 6.58
C GLY A 29 -2.48 15.15 5.56
N LYS A 30 -1.55 15.98 6.02
CA LYS A 30 -0.40 16.43 5.25
C LYS A 30 0.74 15.42 5.38
N TRP A 31 1.25 14.96 4.25
CA TRP A 31 2.31 13.97 4.16
C TRP A 31 3.50 14.51 3.38
N GLU A 32 4.70 14.23 3.86
CA GLU A 32 5.95 14.34 3.11
C GLU A 32 6.26 12.97 2.51
N LEU A 33 6.46 12.94 1.19
CA LEU A 33 6.64 11.73 0.39
C LEU A 33 7.98 11.82 -0.34
N THR A 34 8.90 10.92 0.02
CA THR A 34 10.19 10.77 -0.66
C THR A 34 10.12 9.55 -1.57
N GLY A 35 10.14 9.76 -2.88
CA GLY A 35 10.10 8.71 -3.90
C GLY A 35 11.44 8.55 -4.61
N ALA A 36 11.80 7.31 -4.94
CA ALA A 36 12.98 6.98 -5.74
C ALA A 36 12.67 5.85 -6.72
N PHE A 37 13.21 5.94 -7.93
CA PHE A 37 13.04 4.94 -8.98
C PHE A 37 14.36 4.30 -9.40
N GLN A 38 14.46 2.99 -9.39
CA GLN A 38 15.62 2.26 -9.90
C GLN A 38 15.26 1.49 -11.17
N GLY A 39 16.21 1.39 -12.10
CA GLY A 39 16.02 0.62 -13.34
C GLY A 39 15.38 1.41 -14.50
N LEU A 40 15.16 2.73 -14.38
CA LEU A 40 14.66 3.55 -15.48
C LEU A 40 15.69 3.70 -16.62
N PRO A 41 15.26 3.74 -17.90
CA PRO A 41 16.17 3.77 -19.06
C PRO A 41 16.89 5.10 -19.29
N PHE A 42 16.36 6.22 -18.79
CA PHE A 42 16.87 7.56 -19.07
C PHE A 42 17.12 8.40 -17.80
N GLY A 43 17.53 7.75 -16.71
CA GLY A 43 17.74 8.39 -15.40
C GLY A 43 16.50 8.36 -14.50
N GLY A 44 16.61 8.92 -13.29
CA GLY A 44 15.53 8.97 -12.29
C GLY A 44 15.81 8.24 -10.96
N SER A 45 17.08 7.91 -10.67
CA SER A 45 17.49 7.30 -9.39
C SER A 45 17.57 8.27 -8.23
N ASP A 46 17.52 9.57 -8.51
CA ASP A 46 17.58 10.58 -7.46
C ASP A 46 16.30 10.56 -6.64
N GLU A 47 16.47 10.69 -5.32
CA GLU A 47 15.34 10.81 -4.42
C GLU A 47 14.66 12.16 -4.67
N ARG A 48 13.34 12.12 -4.81
CA ARG A 48 12.51 13.31 -4.96
C ARG A 48 11.60 13.39 -3.76
N VAL A 49 11.38 14.60 -3.26
CA VAL A 49 10.49 14.85 -2.13
C VAL A 49 9.30 15.67 -2.61
N ARG A 50 8.10 15.30 -2.17
CA ARG A 50 6.88 16.06 -2.39
C ARG A 50 6.04 16.06 -1.12
N THR A 51 5.52 17.22 -0.76
CA THR A 51 4.47 17.31 0.25
C THR A 51 3.10 17.29 -0.41
N ALA A 52 2.18 16.49 0.10
CA ALA A 52 0.83 16.37 -0.40
C ALA A 52 -0.19 16.28 0.74
N CYS A 53 -1.39 16.81 0.48
CA CYS A 53 -2.53 16.65 1.35
C CYS A 53 -3.39 15.48 0.88
N ILE A 54 -3.61 14.51 1.76
CA ILE A 54 -4.36 13.30 1.47
C ILE A 54 -5.60 13.29 2.37
N SER A 55 -6.76 13.45 1.76
CA SER A 55 -8.05 13.38 2.45
C SER A 55 -8.44 11.95 2.78
N GLU A 56 -9.39 11.79 3.71
CA GLU A 56 -9.97 10.49 4.04
C GLU A 56 -10.58 9.81 2.81
N SER A 57 -11.30 10.58 1.98
CA SER A 57 -11.87 10.10 0.73
C SER A 57 -10.82 9.62 -0.28
N ALA A 58 -9.63 10.21 -0.28
CA ALA A 58 -8.54 9.82 -1.18
C ALA A 58 -7.88 8.52 -0.76
N LEU A 59 -7.79 8.23 0.55
CA LEU A 59 -7.25 6.97 1.06
C LEU A 59 -8.08 5.76 0.60
N GLY A 60 -9.41 5.92 0.57
CA GLY A 60 -10.33 4.89 0.10
C GLY A 60 -10.11 3.53 0.78
N SER A 61 -10.30 2.44 0.05
CA SER A 61 -10.09 1.07 0.54
C SER A 61 -8.64 0.59 0.44
N ILE A 62 -7.78 1.33 -0.28
CA ILE A 62 -6.36 1.02 -0.45
C ILE A 62 -5.53 2.28 -0.18
N PRO A 63 -5.25 2.60 1.10
CA PRO A 63 -4.49 3.78 1.48
C PRO A 63 -3.10 3.86 0.85
N GLU A 64 -2.47 2.69 0.63
CA GLU A 64 -1.16 2.57 -0.01
C GLU A 64 -1.18 3.12 -1.45
N LYS A 65 -2.27 2.88 -2.18
CA LYS A 65 -2.47 3.41 -3.54
C LYS A 65 -2.51 4.93 -3.52
N ALA A 66 -3.25 5.52 -2.58
CA ALA A 66 -3.36 6.97 -2.45
C ALA A 66 -2.00 7.64 -2.19
N LEU A 67 -1.17 7.02 -1.34
CA LEU A 67 0.19 7.49 -1.06
C LEU A 67 1.11 7.33 -2.28
N MET A 68 1.06 6.22 -3.00
CA MET A 68 1.82 6.05 -4.26
C MET A 68 1.37 7.04 -5.34
N ASP A 69 0.07 7.30 -5.47
CA ASP A 69 -0.48 8.28 -6.41
C ASP A 69 -0.11 9.72 -6.01
N ALA A 70 0.07 10.00 -4.73
CA ALA A 70 0.57 11.29 -4.24
C ALA A 70 2.09 11.45 -4.41
N ALA A 71 2.85 10.34 -4.43
CA ALA A 71 4.31 10.32 -4.49
C ALA A 71 4.87 11.09 -5.70
N PRO A 72 6.11 11.61 -5.59
CA PRO A 72 6.76 12.32 -6.69
C PRO A 72 6.99 11.38 -7.88
N GLN A 73 6.80 11.92 -9.08
CA GLN A 73 7.05 11.20 -10.32
C GLN A 73 8.54 11.23 -10.69
N PRO A 74 9.00 10.29 -11.54
CA PRO A 74 10.40 10.28 -11.98
C PRO A 74 10.75 11.49 -12.87
N THR A 75 9.75 12.21 -13.38
CA THR A 75 9.90 13.40 -14.21
C THR A 75 8.86 14.45 -13.83
N ASP A 76 9.23 15.74 -13.96
CA ASP A 76 8.33 16.88 -13.79
C ASP A 76 7.51 17.17 -15.06
N ASP A 77 7.69 16.38 -16.11
CA ASP A 77 6.99 16.52 -17.38
C ASP A 77 5.51 16.16 -17.24
N VAL A 78 4.70 17.18 -16.99
CA VAL A 78 3.23 17.10 -16.90
C VAL A 78 2.56 16.60 -18.18
N SER A 79 3.26 16.58 -19.32
CA SER A 79 2.72 16.01 -20.57
C SER A 79 2.73 14.47 -20.57
N LYS A 80 3.45 13.83 -19.64
CA LYS A 80 3.50 12.39 -19.46
C LYS A 80 2.55 11.96 -18.34
N PRO A 81 1.32 11.53 -18.67
CA PRO A 81 0.38 11.10 -17.66
C PRO A 81 0.94 9.87 -16.92
N ARG A 82 0.58 9.76 -15.64
CA ARG A 82 0.89 8.58 -14.84
C ARG A 82 0.28 7.33 -15.48
N PRO A 83 0.97 6.18 -15.46
CA PRO A 83 0.37 4.91 -15.84
C PRO A 83 -0.87 4.66 -14.97
N LYS A 84 -1.94 4.17 -15.59
CA LYS A 84 -3.15 3.80 -14.84
C LYS A 84 -2.91 2.44 -14.20
N CYS A 85 -2.63 2.40 -12.90
CA CYS A 85 -2.37 1.16 -12.17
C CYS A 85 -3.60 0.66 -11.39
N GLU A 86 -3.99 -0.58 -11.64
CA GLU A 86 -4.96 -1.34 -10.87
C GLU A 86 -4.25 -2.19 -9.81
N TYR A 87 -4.80 -2.16 -8.59
CA TYR A 87 -4.27 -2.88 -7.44
C TYR A 87 -5.18 -4.07 -7.16
N SER A 88 -4.59 -5.25 -7.03
CA SER A 88 -5.32 -6.50 -6.81
C SER A 88 -4.60 -7.36 -5.76
N ASN A 89 -5.27 -8.40 -5.27
CA ASN A 89 -4.72 -9.34 -4.29
C ASN A 89 -4.11 -8.67 -3.05
N VAL A 90 -4.75 -7.60 -2.56
CA VAL A 90 -4.26 -6.84 -1.41
C VAL A 90 -4.40 -7.69 -0.15
N ARG A 91 -3.27 -7.95 0.51
CA ARG A 91 -3.17 -8.64 1.80
C ARG A 91 -2.62 -7.69 2.83
N ARG A 92 -3.21 -7.70 4.02
CA ARG A 92 -2.75 -6.90 5.17
C ARG A 92 -2.59 -7.80 6.37
N ASP A 93 -1.45 -7.67 7.02
CA ASP A 93 -1.11 -8.37 8.24
C ASP A 93 -0.45 -7.38 9.20
N GLY A 94 -1.25 -6.84 10.12
CA GLY A 94 -0.79 -5.82 11.06
C GLY A 94 -0.28 -4.56 10.36
N ALA A 95 1.00 -4.26 10.61
CA ALA A 95 1.73 -3.16 10.00
C ALA A 95 2.18 -3.45 8.56
N GLN A 96 2.08 -4.67 8.07
CA GLN A 96 2.57 -5.04 6.74
C GLN A 96 1.41 -5.17 5.75
N SER A 97 1.64 -4.75 4.51
CA SER A 97 0.72 -5.02 3.41
C SER A 97 1.46 -5.42 2.15
N SER A 98 0.77 -6.16 1.28
CA SER A 98 1.29 -6.57 -0.02
C SER A 98 0.16 -6.60 -1.05
N TRP A 99 0.50 -6.36 -2.32
CA TRP A 99 -0.47 -6.29 -3.40
C TRP A 99 0.19 -6.64 -4.74
N MET A 100 -0.64 -6.88 -5.75
CA MET A 100 -0.25 -7.00 -7.14
C MET A 100 -0.70 -5.78 -7.93
N LEU A 101 0.06 -5.42 -8.96
CA LEU A 101 -0.21 -4.28 -9.82
C LEU A 101 -0.31 -4.72 -11.26
N ALA A 102 -1.27 -4.14 -11.98
CA ALA A 102 -1.29 -4.13 -13.43
C ALA A 102 -1.47 -2.68 -13.87
N CYS A 103 -0.58 -2.14 -14.70
CA CYS A 103 -0.73 -0.78 -15.20
C CYS A 103 -0.86 -0.72 -16.71
N GLU A 104 -1.64 0.26 -17.17
CA GLU A 104 -1.84 0.59 -18.57
C GLU A 104 -1.16 1.91 -18.93
N GLY A 105 -0.68 1.98 -20.19
CA GLY A 105 -0.03 3.15 -20.76
C GLY A 105 1.30 3.52 -20.10
N PRO A 106 2.36 2.67 -20.11
CA PRO A 106 2.58 1.41 -20.83
C PRO A 106 2.18 0.14 -20.07
N THR A 107 2.06 -1.00 -20.77
CA THR A 107 1.71 -2.30 -20.13
C THR A 107 2.83 -2.79 -19.23
N MET A 108 2.56 -2.80 -17.92
CA MET A 108 3.46 -3.33 -16.89
C MET A 108 2.67 -4.13 -15.86
N SER A 109 3.34 -5.10 -15.24
CA SER A 109 2.80 -5.87 -14.13
C SER A 109 3.80 -5.88 -12.99
N GLY A 110 3.33 -5.96 -11.75
CA GLY A 110 4.23 -5.86 -10.61
C GLY A 110 3.65 -6.41 -9.33
N SER A 111 4.46 -6.30 -8.29
CA SER A 111 4.02 -6.51 -6.91
C SER A 111 4.56 -5.39 -6.03
N GLY A 112 3.80 -5.10 -4.98
CA GLY A 112 4.14 -4.09 -4.01
C GLY A 112 4.02 -4.62 -2.59
N LYS A 113 4.75 -3.97 -1.70
CA LYS A 113 4.69 -4.20 -0.26
C LYS A 113 4.80 -2.88 0.47
N ALA A 114 4.17 -2.79 1.64
CA ALA A 114 4.38 -1.69 2.56
C ALA A 114 4.59 -2.18 3.98
N THR A 115 5.30 -1.35 4.73
CA THR A 115 5.31 -1.38 6.19
C THR A 115 4.78 -0.04 6.67
N ALA A 116 3.68 -0.06 7.41
CA ALA A 116 2.90 1.08 7.85
C ALA A 116 2.90 1.20 9.37
N THR A 117 3.15 2.42 9.84
CA THR A 117 2.74 2.92 11.14
C THR A 117 1.75 4.07 10.90
N PRO A 118 1.01 4.55 11.92
CA PRO A 118 0.04 5.63 11.72
C PRO A 118 0.63 6.94 11.18
N GLU A 119 1.91 7.22 11.44
CA GLU A 119 2.57 8.48 11.08
C GLU A 119 3.74 8.31 10.09
N GLN A 120 4.16 7.07 9.81
CA GLN A 120 5.27 6.76 8.91
C GLN A 120 4.99 5.50 8.13
N LEU A 121 5.38 5.48 6.87
CA LEU A 121 5.10 4.34 6.00
C LEU A 121 6.20 4.21 4.94
N THR A 122 6.61 2.99 4.66
CA THR A 122 7.56 2.68 3.57
C THR A 122 6.88 1.75 2.60
N LEU A 123 6.76 2.17 1.34
CA LEU A 123 6.24 1.38 0.23
C LEU A 123 7.37 1.01 -0.71
N SER A 124 7.26 -0.16 -1.31
CA SER A 124 8.15 -0.61 -2.38
C SER A 124 7.33 -1.38 -3.40
N GLU A 125 7.41 -0.97 -4.66
CA GLU A 125 6.80 -1.61 -5.81
C GLU A 125 7.88 -2.03 -6.80
N SER A 126 7.72 -3.22 -7.36
CA SER A 126 8.55 -3.74 -8.44
C SER A 126 7.67 -3.96 -9.66
N PHE A 127 8.04 -3.36 -10.77
CA PHE A 127 7.33 -3.43 -12.04
C PHE A 127 8.17 -4.13 -13.09
N ASP A 128 7.56 -5.03 -13.84
CA ASP A 128 8.13 -5.59 -15.06
C ASP A 128 7.49 -4.91 -16.26
N LEU A 129 8.28 -4.04 -16.89
CA LEU A 129 7.92 -3.36 -18.13
C LEU A 129 8.21 -4.30 -19.30
N LYS A 130 7.17 -4.64 -20.06
CA LYS A 130 7.33 -5.39 -21.31
C LYS A 130 7.68 -4.44 -22.44
N MET A 131 8.78 -4.71 -23.13
CA MET A 131 9.24 -3.97 -24.30
C MET A 131 9.32 -4.92 -25.51
N PRO A 132 9.32 -4.41 -26.76
CA PRO A 132 9.38 -5.25 -27.96
C PRO A 132 10.59 -6.19 -28.03
N PHE A 133 11.70 -5.83 -27.38
CA PHE A 133 12.97 -6.59 -27.42
C PHE A 133 13.42 -7.13 -26.05
N GLY A 134 12.52 -7.21 -25.06
CA GLY A 134 12.84 -7.75 -23.74
C GLY A 134 11.94 -7.20 -22.63
N SER A 135 12.20 -7.63 -21.39
CA SER A 135 11.58 -7.05 -20.20
C SER A 135 12.60 -6.27 -19.39
N ARG A 136 12.13 -5.31 -18.61
CA ARG A 136 12.96 -4.55 -17.67
C ARG A 136 12.23 -4.41 -16.35
N SER A 137 12.97 -4.63 -15.27
CA SER A 137 12.47 -4.42 -13.92
C SER A 137 12.71 -2.97 -13.49
N ILE A 138 11.69 -2.33 -12.93
CA ILE A 138 11.73 -0.98 -12.36
C ILE A 138 11.30 -1.11 -10.90
N GLN A 139 12.07 -0.56 -9.98
CA GLN A 139 11.68 -0.49 -8.58
C GLN A 139 11.29 0.95 -8.21
N HIS A 140 10.18 1.10 -7.51
CA HIS A 140 9.70 2.37 -6.97
C HIS A 140 9.61 2.24 -5.45
N THR A 141 10.41 3.03 -4.73
CA THR A 141 10.37 3.06 -3.27
C THR A 141 9.85 4.42 -2.82
N VAL A 142 8.89 4.41 -1.90
CA VAL A 142 8.31 5.62 -1.32
C VAL A 142 8.41 5.56 0.19
N ARG A 143 9.03 6.58 0.79
CA ARG A 143 9.03 6.82 2.23
C ARG A 143 8.09 7.98 2.51
N ALA A 144 7.09 7.73 3.34
CA ALA A 144 6.04 8.67 3.68
C ALA A 144 6.09 9.00 5.17
N ARG A 145 6.02 10.29 5.51
CA ARG A 145 5.92 10.78 6.89
C ARG A 145 4.78 11.77 7.01
N ARG A 146 3.90 11.57 7.99
CA ARG A 146 2.83 12.51 8.29
C ARG A 146 3.40 13.72 9.00
N LEU A 147 3.02 14.90 8.53
CA LEU A 147 3.41 16.20 9.06
C LEU A 147 2.32 16.82 9.96
N GLY A 148 1.09 16.32 9.88
CA GLY A 148 -0.05 16.83 10.64
C GLY A 148 -1.32 16.85 9.79
N ASP A 149 -2.26 17.69 10.18
CA ASP A 149 -3.51 17.90 9.43
C ASP A 149 -3.27 18.81 8.21
N CYS A 150 -4.20 18.78 7.26
CA CYS A 150 -4.20 19.71 6.14
C CYS A 150 -4.73 21.07 6.60
N SER A 151 -3.91 22.11 6.42
CA SER A 151 -4.24 23.52 6.71
C SER A 151 -5.05 24.16 5.59
#